data_AF-A0A837HSA8-F1
#
_entry.id   AF-A0A837HSA8-F1
#
_cell.length_a   1.000
_cell.length_b   1.000
_cell.length_c   1.000
_cell.angle_alpha   90.00
_cell.angle_beta   90.00
_cell.angle_gamma   90.00
#
_symmetry.space_group_name_H-M   'P 1'
#
loop_
_entity.id
_entity.type
_entity.pdbx_description
1 polymer ?
#
loop_
_entity_poly.entity_id
_entity_poly.type
_entity_poly.pdbx_seq_one_letter_code
_entity_poly.pdbx_strand_id
1 'polypeptide(L)'
;MAFFIISFVAGVLTILAPCILPLLPVIVGRSLSDPTLSQRRVFVVITSLGISVILFTLILKVSTFFVNIPQDFWKYISGGIIFIFGLVTLFPNLWENLPFVWRLNTGGNKVLMSGYQRNDIWGDIIVGASLGPIFSACSPTYFVILATVLPVRPAVGILYLFTYTVGLCLALLLVSILGQRIMNKLNFTLDPYGWFKRTLGVIFILVSLGILTGYDKQLQISLLDAGFFDVTKVEQNLLDLNSQTNLEDKTVIELKTEKPEEEQGKNNFLTPEQKSKKFILAPDLSSIDGYINTDNKPITISEFKGKKVVLLDIWTYSCINCQRTIPYLNEWHKKYEDKGLVIIGLHTPEFSFERILKNVEEAVKDFSIKYPVVLDNDFSTWQAYKNQYWPRKYLIDIDGYIIYDHAGEGKYTETEKEIQKALQERSYKLGNADTMPLDISNPANKIEVLFSGIGSPEIYFGSTRNERLSNGNAGISGTQNLTIPDEIKINNLYLGGAWSITAEYAENFGGGSVVFKYKAKNVYMVASSKTEAEIEIFIDGKLDRTIFIKSEMLYKIIQGIDYEEHTLMLKIKKGGMQVFTFTFG
;
A
#
# COMPACT_ATOMS: atom_id res chain seq x y z
N MET A 1 -6.57 16.16 -11.41
CA MET A 1 -6.68 15.82 -12.85
C MET A 1 -6.23 14.39 -13.13
N ALA A 2 -5.07 13.95 -12.61
CA ALA A 2 -4.55 12.59 -12.78
C ALA A 2 -5.55 11.47 -12.48
N PHE A 3 -6.28 11.52 -11.36
CA PHE A 3 -7.27 10.50 -11.01
C PHE A 3 -8.44 10.38 -12.01
N PHE A 4 -8.84 11.47 -12.68
CA PHE A 4 -9.87 11.38 -13.72
C PHE A 4 -9.37 10.65 -14.96
N ILE A 5 -8.12 10.90 -15.34
CA ILE A 5 -7.46 10.20 -16.45
C ILE A 5 -7.32 8.72 -16.11
N ILE A 6 -6.91 8.39 -14.88
CA ILE A 6 -6.79 7.01 -14.42
C ILE A 6 -8.16 6.32 -14.42
N SER A 7 -9.21 6.94 -13.87
CA SER A 7 -10.57 6.38 -13.90
C SER A 7 -11.08 6.17 -15.32
N PHE A 8 -10.81 7.11 -16.23
CA PHE A 8 -11.16 7.00 -17.64
C PHE A 8 -10.45 5.83 -18.32
N VAL A 9 -9.12 5.75 -18.17
CA VAL A 9 -8.29 4.67 -18.72
C VAL A 9 -8.68 3.31 -18.14
N ALA A 10 -8.98 3.24 -16.84
CA ALA A 10 -9.49 2.04 -16.20
C ALA A 10 -10.82 1.59 -16.83
N GLY A 11 -11.72 2.52 -17.16
CA GLY A 11 -12.95 2.25 -17.89
C GLY A 11 -12.69 1.66 -19.28
N VAL A 12 -11.73 2.22 -20.02
CA VAL A 12 -11.32 1.71 -21.34
C VAL A 12 -10.72 0.31 -21.25
N LEU A 13 -9.81 0.08 -20.31
CA LEU A 13 -9.13 -1.20 -20.12
C LEU A 13 -10.06 -2.31 -19.64
N THR A 14 -11.19 -1.96 -19.01
CA THR A 14 -12.18 -2.94 -18.52
C THR A 14 -12.72 -3.82 -19.65
N ILE A 15 -12.72 -3.37 -20.91
CA ILE A 15 -13.14 -4.19 -22.04
C ILE A 15 -12.25 -5.40 -22.27
N LEU A 16 -10.97 -5.30 -21.89
CA LEU A 16 -10.01 -6.41 -21.99
C LEU A 16 -10.20 -7.45 -20.88
N ALA A 17 -11.12 -7.20 -19.94
CA ALA A 17 -11.36 -8.14 -18.87
C ALA A 17 -11.85 -9.50 -19.44
N PRO A 18 -11.31 -10.61 -18.93
CA PRO A 18 -11.60 -11.96 -19.45
C PRO A 18 -13.10 -12.29 -19.43
N CYS A 19 -13.86 -11.73 -18.49
CA CYS A 19 -15.30 -11.90 -18.36
C CYS A 19 -16.15 -11.11 -19.38
N ILE A 20 -15.61 -10.04 -19.97
CA ILE A 20 -16.33 -9.14 -20.88
C ILE A 20 -16.16 -9.59 -22.32
N LEU A 21 -14.99 -10.13 -22.66
CA LEU A 21 -14.67 -10.64 -23.99
C LEU A 21 -15.73 -11.60 -24.58
N PRO A 22 -16.27 -12.58 -23.81
CA PRO A 22 -17.33 -13.48 -24.28
C PRO A 22 -18.67 -12.80 -24.58
N LEU A 23 -18.90 -11.61 -24.01
CA LEU A 23 -20.15 -10.86 -24.13
C LEU A 23 -20.08 -9.82 -25.26
N LEU A 24 -18.88 -9.48 -25.73
CA LEU A 24 -18.69 -8.59 -26.89
C LEU A 24 -19.48 -9.06 -28.13
N PRO A 25 -19.51 -10.35 -28.49
CA PRO A 25 -20.33 -10.83 -29.61
C PRO A 25 -21.83 -10.60 -29.42
N VAL A 26 -22.35 -10.53 -28.19
CA VAL A 26 -23.77 -10.24 -27.94
C VAL A 26 -24.06 -8.75 -28.22
N ILE A 27 -23.15 -7.87 -27.81
CA ILE A 27 -23.25 -6.41 -28.04
C ILE A 27 -23.06 -6.09 -29.53
N VAL A 28 -22.11 -6.75 -30.20
CA VAL A 28 -21.81 -6.58 -31.63
C VAL A 28 -22.85 -7.28 -32.50
N GLY A 29 -23.28 -8.50 -32.14
CA GLY A 29 -24.22 -9.33 -32.91
C GLY A 29 -25.60 -8.70 -33.04
N ARG A 30 -26.07 -7.99 -32.01
CA ARG A 30 -27.34 -7.25 -32.06
C ARG A 30 -27.28 -6.00 -32.95
N SER A 31 -26.08 -5.50 -33.25
CA SER A 31 -25.89 -4.45 -34.25
C SER A 31 -25.98 -4.95 -35.70
N LEU A 32 -25.81 -6.26 -35.91
CA LEU A 32 -25.81 -6.89 -37.23
C LEU A 32 -27.21 -7.35 -37.68
N SER A 33 -28.17 -7.43 -36.76
CA SER A 33 -29.53 -7.90 -37.07
C SER A 33 -30.39 -6.88 -37.84
N ASP A 34 -29.98 -5.61 -37.95
CA ASP A 34 -30.76 -4.59 -38.67
C ASP A 34 -29.87 -3.45 -39.25
N PRO A 35 -29.60 -3.40 -40.57
CA PRO A 35 -28.60 -2.49 -41.16
C PRO A 35 -28.94 -1.00 -41.11
N THR A 36 -30.23 -0.63 -41.05
CA THR A 36 -30.70 0.77 -41.17
C THR A 36 -30.90 1.47 -39.82
N LEU A 37 -30.95 0.72 -38.71
CA LEU A 37 -31.16 1.20 -37.33
C LEU A 37 -29.96 0.93 -36.40
N SER A 38 -28.87 0.38 -36.93
CA SER A 38 -27.76 -0.21 -36.18
C SER A 38 -27.09 0.72 -35.16
N GLN A 39 -26.76 1.96 -35.53
CA GLN A 39 -26.00 2.87 -34.66
C GLN A 39 -26.81 3.41 -33.47
N ARG A 40 -28.11 3.70 -33.67
CA ARG A 40 -28.98 4.20 -32.59
C ARG A 40 -29.22 3.13 -31.53
N ARG A 41 -29.44 1.88 -31.95
CA ARG A 41 -29.65 0.76 -31.03
C ARG A 41 -28.41 0.45 -30.20
N VAL A 42 -27.23 0.44 -30.82
CA VAL A 42 -25.94 0.28 -30.10
C VAL A 42 -25.77 1.36 -29.03
N PHE A 43 -26.09 2.61 -29.35
CA PHE A 43 -26.02 3.70 -28.37
C PHE A 43 -26.99 3.50 -27.20
N VAL A 44 -28.21 3.02 -27.46
CA VAL A 44 -29.21 2.71 -26.41
C VAL A 44 -28.72 1.58 -25.49
N VAL A 45 -28.16 0.50 -26.05
CA VAL A 45 -27.61 -0.62 -25.26
C VAL A 45 -26.43 -0.13 -24.39
N ILE A 46 -25.50 0.63 -24.96
CA ILE A 46 -24.32 1.11 -24.24
C ILE A 46 -24.71 2.13 -23.16
N THR A 47 -25.66 3.02 -23.44
CA THR A 47 -26.11 4.02 -22.46
C THR A 47 -26.89 3.37 -21.32
N SER A 48 -27.77 2.42 -21.62
CA SER A 48 -28.50 1.66 -20.58
C SER A 48 -27.58 0.78 -19.75
N LEU A 49 -26.53 0.21 -20.35
CA LEU A 49 -25.44 -0.46 -19.62
C LEU A 49 -24.73 0.51 -18.65
N GLY A 50 -24.31 1.68 -19.12
CA GLY A 50 -23.63 2.67 -18.28
C GLY A 50 -24.48 3.11 -17.09
N ILE A 51 -25.78 3.37 -17.32
CA ILE A 51 -26.73 3.69 -16.26
C ILE A 51 -26.86 2.52 -15.27
N SER A 52 -26.96 1.29 -15.77
CA SER A 52 -27.06 0.09 -14.92
C SER A 52 -25.82 -0.11 -14.06
N VAL A 53 -24.61 0.08 -14.61
CA VAL A 53 -23.36 0.04 -13.84
C VAL A 53 -23.41 1.07 -12.71
N ILE A 54 -23.76 2.33 -12.99
CA ILE A 54 -23.84 3.38 -11.96
C ILE A 54 -24.86 3.02 -10.87
N LEU A 55 -26.08 2.63 -11.26
CA LEU A 55 -27.14 2.28 -10.31
C LEU A 55 -26.76 1.09 -9.44
N PHE A 56 -26.26 0.01 -10.05
CA PHE A 56 -25.84 -1.18 -9.32
C PHE A 56 -24.66 -0.88 -8.39
N THR A 57 -23.73 -0.02 -8.81
CA THR A 57 -22.63 0.47 -7.96
C THR A 57 -23.13 1.16 -6.70
N LEU A 58 -24.10 2.06 -6.86
CA LEU A 58 -24.68 2.80 -5.74
C LEU A 58 -25.45 1.86 -4.79
N ILE A 59 -26.18 0.89 -5.34
CA ILE A 59 -26.88 -0.14 -4.55
C ILE A 59 -25.87 -0.98 -3.75
N LEU A 60 -24.81 -1.48 -4.39
CA LEU A 60 -23.77 -2.25 -3.72
C LEU A 60 -23.11 -1.46 -2.58
N LYS A 61 -22.85 -0.16 -2.77
CA LYS A 61 -22.31 0.70 -1.71
C LYS A 61 -23.24 0.79 -0.49
N VAL A 62 -24.54 0.93 -0.73
CA VAL A 62 -25.52 0.96 0.35
C VAL A 62 -25.53 -0.38 1.08
N SER A 63 -25.42 -1.50 0.37
CA SER A 63 -25.36 -2.83 0.98
C SER A 63 -24.08 -3.09 1.78
N THR A 64 -22.91 -2.63 1.32
CA THR A 64 -21.64 -2.83 2.05
C THR A 64 -21.53 -2.01 3.33
N PHE A 65 -22.31 -0.94 3.49
CA PHE A 65 -22.43 -0.22 4.78
C PHE A 65 -23.04 -1.09 5.89
N PHE A 66 -23.82 -2.12 5.53
CA PHE A 66 -24.52 -2.98 6.50
C PHE A 66 -23.86 -4.34 6.72
N VAL A 67 -22.87 -4.76 5.93
CA VAL A 67 -22.30 -6.11 5.99
C VAL A 67 -20.78 -6.08 5.98
N ASN A 68 -20.17 -6.42 7.12
CA ASN A 68 -18.72 -6.50 7.28
C ASN A 68 -18.20 -7.87 6.81
N ILE A 69 -18.08 -8.06 5.49
CA ILE A 69 -17.64 -9.31 4.89
C ILE A 69 -16.10 -9.28 4.67
N PRO A 70 -15.34 -10.28 5.16
CA PRO A 70 -13.90 -10.40 4.90
C PRO A 70 -13.56 -10.39 3.40
N GLN A 71 -12.44 -9.77 3.01
CA GLN A 71 -12.03 -9.66 1.59
C GLN A 71 -11.81 -11.03 0.93
N ASP A 72 -11.40 -12.05 1.69
CA ASP A 72 -11.22 -13.41 1.19
C ASP A 72 -12.53 -14.04 0.70
N PHE A 73 -13.67 -13.68 1.28
CA PHE A 73 -14.97 -14.18 0.83
C PHE A 73 -15.24 -13.82 -0.63
N TRP A 74 -14.92 -12.59 -1.03
CA TRP A 74 -15.09 -12.12 -2.41
C TRP A 74 -14.12 -12.79 -3.38
N LYS A 75 -12.90 -13.10 -2.92
CA LYS A 75 -11.92 -13.89 -3.68
C LYS A 75 -12.48 -15.29 -4.00
N TYR A 76 -13.00 -16.00 -3.01
CA TYR A 76 -13.55 -17.34 -3.22
C TYR A 76 -14.81 -17.34 -4.07
N ILE A 77 -15.70 -16.36 -3.89
CA ILE A 77 -16.91 -16.22 -4.69
C ILE A 77 -16.59 -15.93 -6.16
N SER A 78 -15.75 -14.92 -6.43
CA SER A 78 -15.41 -14.53 -7.81
C SER A 78 -14.63 -15.64 -8.52
N GLY A 79 -13.64 -16.23 -7.84
CA GLY A 79 -12.89 -17.38 -8.33
C GLY A 79 -13.80 -18.57 -8.64
N GLY A 80 -14.76 -18.88 -7.75
CA GLY A 80 -15.73 -19.96 -7.93
C GLY A 80 -16.68 -19.74 -9.11
N ILE A 81 -17.20 -18.53 -9.31
CA ILE A 81 -18.07 -18.19 -10.44
C ILE A 81 -17.31 -18.35 -11.77
N ILE A 82 -16.07 -17.83 -11.86
CA ILE A 82 -15.25 -17.95 -13.07
C ILE A 82 -14.89 -19.41 -13.34
N PHE A 83 -14.61 -20.20 -12.30
CA PHE A 83 -14.35 -21.63 -12.43
C PHE A 83 -15.54 -22.37 -13.05
N ILE A 84 -16.73 -22.12 -12.52
CA ILE A 84 -17.98 -22.71 -13.00
C ILE A 84 -18.22 -22.29 -14.46
N PHE A 85 -18.04 -21.00 -14.79
CA PHE A 85 -18.20 -20.51 -16.16
C PHE A 85 -17.19 -21.13 -17.13
N GLY A 86 -15.94 -21.31 -16.71
CA GLY A 86 -14.91 -22.01 -17.47
C GLY A 86 -15.29 -23.47 -17.73
N LEU A 87 -15.78 -24.19 -16.73
CA LEU A 87 -16.25 -25.58 -16.86
C LEU A 87 -17.46 -25.70 -17.79
N VAL A 88 -18.43 -24.78 -17.69
CA VAL A 88 -19.60 -24.73 -18.59
C VAL A 88 -19.16 -24.50 -20.02
N THR A 89 -18.20 -23.60 -20.23
CA THR A 89 -17.67 -23.27 -21.57
C THR A 89 -16.84 -24.43 -22.15
N LEU A 90 -16.14 -25.19 -21.30
CA LEU A 90 -15.27 -26.29 -21.73
C LEU A 90 -16.04 -27.58 -22.09
N PHE A 91 -17.14 -27.88 -21.38
CA PHE A 91 -17.90 -29.13 -21.53
C PHE A 91 -19.40 -28.90 -21.80
N PRO A 92 -19.80 -28.24 -22.91
CA PRO A 92 -21.20 -27.88 -23.15
C PRO A 92 -22.17 -29.08 -23.09
N ASN A 93 -21.78 -30.24 -23.64
CA ASN A 93 -22.63 -31.44 -23.71
C ASN A 93 -22.92 -32.09 -22.34
N LEU A 94 -22.09 -31.85 -21.33
CA LEU A 94 -22.29 -32.43 -19.99
C LEU A 94 -23.38 -31.68 -19.21
N TRP A 95 -23.51 -30.38 -19.47
CA TRP A 95 -24.43 -29.48 -18.77
C TRP A 95 -25.86 -29.55 -19.30
N GLU A 96 -26.06 -29.84 -20.58
CA GLU A 96 -27.40 -29.96 -21.20
C GLU A 96 -28.22 -31.14 -20.65
N ASN A 97 -27.54 -32.17 -20.11
CA ASN A 97 -28.18 -33.37 -19.58
C ASN A 97 -28.55 -33.27 -18.08
N LEU A 98 -28.22 -32.17 -17.40
CA LEU A 98 -28.48 -32.00 -15.96
C LEU A 98 -29.84 -31.29 -15.71
N PRO A 99 -30.83 -31.96 -15.08
CA PRO A 99 -32.17 -31.42 -14.89
C PRO A 99 -32.23 -30.17 -13.98
N PHE A 100 -31.24 -29.98 -13.11
CA PHE A 100 -31.12 -28.79 -12.24
C PHE A 100 -30.71 -27.54 -13.01
N VAL A 101 -29.86 -27.69 -14.02
CA VAL A 101 -29.32 -26.57 -14.83
C VAL A 101 -30.41 -25.98 -15.70
N TRP A 102 -31.31 -26.80 -16.26
CA TRP A 102 -32.46 -26.36 -17.04
C TRP A 102 -33.42 -25.45 -16.24
N ARG A 103 -33.55 -25.67 -14.93
CA ARG A 103 -34.38 -24.85 -14.02
C ARG A 103 -33.74 -23.51 -13.65
N LEU A 104 -32.39 -23.44 -13.58
CA LEU A 104 -31.65 -22.19 -13.40
C LEU A 104 -31.56 -21.38 -14.70
N ASN A 105 -31.39 -22.06 -15.84
CA ASN A 105 -31.27 -21.42 -17.17
C ASN A 105 -32.59 -20.72 -17.57
N THR A 106 -33.75 -21.23 -17.15
CA THR A 106 -35.07 -20.65 -17.46
C THR A 106 -35.42 -19.38 -16.66
N GLY A 107 -34.73 -19.09 -15.55
CA GLY A 107 -34.93 -17.85 -14.77
C GLY A 107 -34.10 -16.67 -15.28
N GLY A 108 -32.79 -16.89 -15.48
CA GLY A 108 -31.85 -15.86 -15.95
C GLY A 108 -31.92 -15.57 -17.44
N ASN A 109 -32.07 -16.61 -18.29
CA ASN A 109 -32.18 -16.37 -19.74
C ASN A 109 -33.55 -15.81 -20.14
N LYS A 110 -34.60 -15.86 -19.31
CA LYS A 110 -35.91 -15.34 -19.71
C LYS A 110 -35.92 -13.83 -19.87
N VAL A 111 -35.16 -13.10 -19.05
CA VAL A 111 -35.04 -11.63 -19.17
C VAL A 111 -34.17 -11.23 -20.37
N LEU A 112 -33.02 -11.89 -20.54
CA LEU A 112 -32.14 -11.65 -21.68
C LEU A 112 -32.79 -12.05 -23.01
N MET A 113 -33.50 -13.19 -23.07
CA MET A 113 -34.22 -13.67 -24.25
C MET A 113 -35.50 -12.89 -24.52
N SER A 114 -36.22 -12.40 -23.50
CA SER A 114 -37.39 -11.51 -23.71
C SER A 114 -36.96 -10.12 -24.19
N GLY A 115 -35.81 -9.63 -23.75
CA GLY A 115 -35.15 -8.47 -24.37
C GLY A 115 -34.71 -8.77 -25.81
N TYR A 116 -34.17 -9.97 -26.05
CA TYR A 116 -33.68 -10.35 -27.38
C TYR A 116 -34.79 -10.49 -28.42
N GLN A 117 -35.94 -11.04 -28.02
CA GLN A 117 -37.13 -11.25 -28.85
C GLN A 117 -37.92 -9.96 -29.14
N ARG A 118 -37.72 -8.89 -28.36
CA ARG A 118 -38.31 -7.57 -28.62
C ARG A 118 -37.38 -6.78 -29.55
N ASN A 119 -37.85 -6.45 -30.74
CA ASN A 119 -37.13 -5.62 -31.73
C ASN A 119 -37.28 -4.10 -31.50
N ASP A 120 -37.70 -3.72 -30.30
CA ASP A 120 -37.97 -2.34 -29.90
C ASP A 120 -36.88 -1.79 -28.96
N ILE A 121 -36.84 -0.46 -28.79
CA ILE A 121 -35.92 0.26 -27.88
C ILE A 121 -35.94 -0.34 -26.47
N TRP A 122 -37.09 -0.81 -26.00
CA TRP A 122 -37.23 -1.47 -24.70
C TRP A 122 -36.47 -2.79 -24.59
N GLY A 123 -36.38 -3.55 -25.68
CA GLY A 123 -35.56 -4.76 -25.72
C GLY A 123 -34.08 -4.43 -25.54
N ASP A 124 -33.62 -3.34 -26.18
CA ASP A 124 -32.24 -2.88 -26.11
C ASP A 124 -31.86 -2.34 -24.73
N ILE A 125 -32.79 -1.64 -24.06
CA ILE A 125 -32.61 -1.20 -22.66
C ILE A 125 -32.52 -2.40 -21.72
N ILE A 126 -33.35 -3.43 -21.90
CA ILE A 126 -33.33 -4.63 -21.04
C ILE A 126 -32.00 -5.37 -21.20
N VAL A 127 -31.50 -5.50 -22.43
CA VAL A 127 -30.20 -6.13 -22.69
C VAL A 127 -29.07 -5.35 -22.02
N GLY A 128 -28.98 -4.03 -22.21
CA GLY A 128 -27.95 -3.21 -21.58
C GLY A 128 -28.06 -3.19 -20.04
N ALA A 129 -29.28 -3.08 -19.51
CA ALA A 129 -29.51 -3.08 -18.07
C ALA A 129 -29.10 -4.40 -17.40
N SER A 130 -29.35 -5.53 -18.06
CA SER A 130 -28.99 -6.86 -17.55
C SER A 130 -27.48 -7.10 -17.50
N LEU A 131 -26.72 -6.43 -18.36
CA LEU A 131 -25.27 -6.57 -18.44
C LEU A 131 -24.52 -5.77 -17.35
N GLY A 132 -25.12 -4.72 -16.79
CA GLY A 132 -24.48 -3.87 -15.78
C GLY A 132 -23.96 -4.61 -14.53
N PRO A 133 -24.78 -5.44 -13.86
CA PRO A 133 -24.32 -6.25 -12.72
C PRO A 133 -23.16 -7.18 -13.04
N ILE A 134 -23.15 -7.76 -14.25
CA ILE A 134 -22.11 -8.68 -14.71
C ILE A 134 -20.77 -7.92 -14.89
N PHE A 135 -20.82 -6.73 -15.49
CA PHE A 135 -19.65 -5.87 -15.67
C PHE A 135 -19.10 -5.34 -14.34
N SER A 136 -19.98 -5.05 -13.38
CA SER A 136 -19.62 -4.59 -12.05
C SER A 136 -18.95 -5.70 -11.21
N ALA A 137 -19.48 -6.93 -11.26
CA ALA A 137 -18.97 -8.04 -10.46
C ALA A 137 -17.62 -8.60 -10.94
N CYS A 138 -17.30 -8.43 -12.22
CA CYS A 138 -16.15 -9.11 -12.84
C CYS A 138 -15.01 -8.17 -13.25
N SER A 139 -15.06 -6.88 -12.91
CA SER A 139 -13.99 -5.92 -13.21
C SER A 139 -13.07 -5.70 -11.99
N PRO A 140 -11.79 -6.17 -12.02
CA PRO A 140 -10.85 -5.96 -10.92
C PRO A 140 -10.55 -4.47 -10.69
N THR A 141 -10.49 -3.69 -11.77
CA THR A 141 -10.24 -2.23 -11.73
C THR A 141 -11.40 -1.48 -11.08
N TYR A 142 -12.62 -1.98 -11.25
CA TYR A 142 -13.82 -1.44 -10.60
C TYR A 142 -13.79 -1.62 -9.07
N PHE A 143 -13.31 -2.76 -8.56
CA PHE A 143 -13.13 -2.96 -7.12
C PHE A 143 -12.08 -2.02 -6.53
N VAL A 144 -11.01 -1.72 -7.26
CA VAL A 144 -10.03 -0.71 -6.83
C VAL A 144 -10.68 0.66 -6.73
N ILE A 145 -11.53 1.05 -7.69
CA ILE A 145 -12.26 2.34 -7.63
C ILE A 145 -13.23 2.36 -6.44
N LEU A 146 -13.96 1.27 -6.19
CA LEU A 146 -14.82 1.12 -5.01
C LEU A 146 -14.04 1.28 -3.69
N ALA A 147 -12.88 0.63 -3.59
CA ALA A 147 -12.07 0.61 -2.37
C ALA A 147 -11.31 1.92 -2.12
N THR A 148 -10.76 2.53 -3.17
CA THR A 148 -9.83 3.67 -3.03
C THR A 148 -10.53 5.03 -3.09
N VAL A 149 -11.60 5.14 -3.86
CA VAL A 149 -12.13 6.46 -4.27
C VAL A 149 -13.43 6.84 -3.55
N LEU A 150 -14.29 5.86 -3.30
CA LEU A 150 -15.59 6.09 -2.67
C LEU A 150 -15.61 6.35 -1.15
N PRO A 151 -14.59 5.96 -0.35
CA PRO A 151 -14.54 6.32 1.07
C PRO A 151 -14.11 7.78 1.31
N VAL A 152 -13.27 8.33 0.44
CA VAL A 152 -12.53 9.58 0.71
C VAL A 152 -13.45 10.81 0.64
N ARG A 153 -14.35 10.89 -0.36
CA ARG A 153 -15.43 11.91 -0.48
C ARG A 153 -16.57 11.41 -1.38
N PRO A 154 -17.83 11.30 -0.92
CA PRO A 154 -18.91 10.69 -1.71
C PRO A 154 -19.22 11.43 -3.01
N ALA A 155 -19.18 12.76 -3.03
CA ALA A 155 -19.43 13.56 -4.24
C ALA A 155 -18.36 13.37 -5.32
N VAL A 156 -17.09 13.28 -4.92
CA VAL A 156 -15.98 13.08 -5.86
C VAL A 156 -15.98 11.64 -6.37
N GLY A 157 -16.31 10.66 -5.52
CA GLY A 157 -16.49 9.26 -5.92
C GLY A 157 -17.52 9.04 -7.02
N ILE A 158 -18.65 9.76 -6.98
CA ILE A 158 -19.67 9.73 -8.04
C ILE A 158 -19.11 10.28 -9.35
N LEU A 159 -18.32 11.35 -9.30
CA LEU A 159 -17.70 11.94 -10.49
C LEU A 159 -16.65 11.00 -11.12
N TYR A 160 -15.90 10.26 -10.32
CA TYR A 160 -14.97 9.25 -10.82
C TYR A 160 -15.69 8.03 -11.41
N LEU A 161 -16.77 7.57 -10.78
CA LEU A 161 -17.62 6.50 -11.30
C LEU A 161 -18.25 6.90 -12.65
N PHE A 162 -18.68 8.15 -12.77
CA PHE A 162 -19.16 8.70 -14.03
C PHE A 162 -18.06 8.69 -15.09
N THR A 163 -16.86 9.19 -14.75
CA THR A 163 -15.70 9.23 -15.65
C THR A 163 -15.29 7.83 -16.13
N TYR A 164 -15.28 6.85 -15.23
CA TYR A 164 -15.04 5.44 -15.54
C TYR A 164 -16.09 4.89 -16.51
N THR A 165 -17.37 5.14 -16.23
CA THR A 165 -18.48 4.70 -17.08
C THR A 165 -18.39 5.30 -18.48
N VAL A 166 -18.01 6.57 -18.60
CA VAL A 166 -17.79 7.23 -19.90
C VAL A 166 -16.65 6.54 -20.67
N GLY A 167 -15.53 6.23 -20.02
CA GLY A 167 -14.42 5.49 -20.65
C GLY A 167 -14.85 4.11 -21.17
N LEU A 168 -15.61 3.36 -20.35
CA LEU A 168 -16.17 2.06 -20.72
C LEU A 168 -17.12 2.17 -21.93
N CYS A 169 -18.07 3.11 -21.89
CA CYS A 169 -19.05 3.31 -22.95
C CYS A 169 -18.38 3.69 -24.28
N LEU A 170 -17.39 4.58 -24.26
CA LEU A 170 -16.66 4.99 -25.46
C LEU A 170 -15.87 3.85 -26.08
N ALA A 171 -15.19 3.06 -25.25
CA ALA A 171 -14.40 1.95 -25.74
C ALA A 171 -15.31 0.84 -26.30
N LEU A 172 -16.49 0.60 -25.71
CA LEU A 172 -17.48 -0.36 -26.24
C LEU A 172 -18.07 0.11 -27.56
N LEU A 173 -18.31 1.42 -27.70
CA LEU A 173 -18.75 2.03 -28.95
C LEU A 173 -17.70 1.81 -30.05
N LEU A 174 -16.43 2.05 -29.73
CA LEU A 174 -15.30 1.86 -30.65
C LEU A 174 -15.21 0.39 -31.10
N VAL A 175 -15.24 -0.55 -30.16
CA VAL A 175 -15.20 -1.99 -30.45
C VAL A 175 -16.42 -2.43 -31.27
N SER A 176 -17.60 -1.87 -31.02
CA SER A 176 -18.80 -2.17 -31.81
C SER A 176 -18.65 -1.74 -33.27
N ILE A 177 -18.14 -0.54 -33.51
CA ILE A 177 -17.90 -0.01 -34.88
C ILE A 177 -16.79 -0.81 -35.59
N LEU A 178 -15.70 -1.13 -34.88
CA LEU A 178 -14.58 -1.88 -35.44
C LEU A 178 -14.96 -3.35 -35.70
N GLY A 179 -15.75 -3.94 -34.79
CA GLY A 179 -16.26 -5.30 -34.86
C GLY A 179 -17.12 -5.54 -36.08
N GLN A 180 -18.00 -4.59 -36.46
CA GLN A 180 -18.79 -4.69 -37.69
C GLN A 180 -17.91 -4.82 -38.96
N ARG A 181 -16.78 -4.11 -39.01
CA ARG A 181 -15.85 -4.17 -40.17
C ARG A 181 -15.06 -5.47 -40.23
N ILE A 182 -14.64 -5.97 -39.06
CA ILE A 182 -13.84 -7.18 -38.93
C ILE A 182 -14.71 -8.41 -39.18
N MET A 183 -15.93 -8.46 -38.64
CA MET A 183 -16.85 -9.58 -38.76
C MET A 183 -17.36 -9.76 -40.20
N ASN A 184 -17.49 -8.67 -40.97
CA ASN A 184 -17.83 -8.75 -42.40
C ASN A 184 -16.68 -9.26 -43.28
N LYS A 185 -15.44 -9.30 -42.78
CA LYS A 185 -14.24 -9.78 -43.50
C LYS A 185 -13.76 -11.16 -43.03
N LEU A 186 -14.01 -11.51 -41.78
CA LEU A 186 -13.66 -12.82 -41.22
C LEU A 186 -14.92 -13.68 -41.14
N ASN A 187 -15.05 -14.67 -42.03
CA ASN A 187 -15.94 -15.83 -41.86
C ASN A 187 -15.53 -16.73 -40.67
N PHE A 188 -14.76 -16.21 -39.72
CA PHE A 188 -14.19 -16.98 -38.63
C PHE A 188 -15.18 -17.01 -37.45
N THR A 189 -15.90 -18.14 -37.40
CA THR A 189 -16.56 -18.75 -36.23
C THR A 189 -17.94 -18.22 -35.80
N LEU A 190 -18.97 -18.73 -36.47
CA LEU A 190 -20.31 -18.99 -35.91
C LEU A 190 -20.47 -20.46 -35.50
N ASP A 191 -19.41 -21.13 -35.06
CA ASP A 191 -19.49 -22.54 -34.68
C ASP A 191 -19.66 -22.66 -33.15
N PRO A 192 -20.85 -23.02 -32.64
CA PRO A 192 -21.12 -23.10 -31.21
C PRO A 192 -20.20 -24.09 -30.47
N TYR A 193 -19.54 -25.00 -31.21
CA TYR A 193 -18.63 -26.03 -30.72
C TYR A 193 -17.15 -25.81 -31.10
N GLY A 194 -16.81 -24.63 -31.67
CA GLY A 194 -15.47 -24.35 -32.20
C GLY A 194 -14.35 -24.37 -31.15
N TRP A 195 -13.13 -24.68 -31.61
CA TRP A 195 -11.89 -24.70 -30.81
C TRP A 195 -11.69 -23.41 -29.99
N PHE A 196 -12.08 -22.25 -30.54
CA PHE A 196 -11.98 -20.95 -29.88
C PHE A 196 -12.66 -20.89 -28.50
N LYS A 197 -13.89 -21.41 -28.37
CA LYS A 197 -14.60 -21.43 -27.07
C LYS A 197 -13.94 -22.36 -26.07
N ARG A 198 -13.45 -23.52 -26.52
CA ARG A 198 -12.73 -24.48 -25.65
C ARG A 198 -11.45 -23.86 -25.11
N THR A 199 -10.67 -23.18 -25.95
CA THR A 199 -9.46 -22.46 -25.53
C THR A 199 -9.78 -21.39 -24.48
N LEU A 200 -10.85 -20.63 -24.68
CA LEU A 200 -11.31 -19.62 -23.72
C LEU A 200 -11.74 -20.24 -22.38
N GLY A 201 -12.45 -21.38 -22.41
CA GLY A 201 -12.83 -22.14 -21.22
C GLY A 201 -11.62 -22.63 -20.41
N VAL A 202 -10.58 -23.15 -21.09
CA VAL A 202 -9.32 -23.55 -20.44
C VAL A 202 -8.64 -22.35 -19.78
N ILE A 203 -8.59 -21.20 -20.46
CA ILE A 203 -8.00 -19.97 -19.91
C ILE A 203 -8.74 -19.53 -18.64
N PHE A 204 -10.07 -19.55 -18.62
CA PHE A 204 -10.83 -19.18 -17.42
C PHE A 204 -10.60 -20.12 -16.23
N ILE A 205 -10.44 -21.42 -16.48
CA ILE A 205 -10.09 -22.38 -15.43
C ILE A 205 -8.69 -22.08 -14.87
N LEU A 206 -7.70 -21.83 -15.72
CA LEU A 206 -6.34 -21.50 -15.29
C LEU A 206 -6.30 -20.18 -14.50
N VAL A 207 -6.98 -19.14 -14.98
CA VAL A 207 -7.08 -17.85 -14.29
C VAL A 207 -7.79 -18.00 -12.95
N SER A 208 -8.89 -18.76 -12.88
CA SER A 208 -9.61 -19.02 -11.63
C SER A 208 -8.75 -19.77 -10.62
N LEU A 209 -8.02 -20.80 -11.04
CA LEU A 209 -7.08 -21.51 -10.17
C LEU A 209 -5.98 -20.58 -9.66
N GLY A 210 -5.48 -19.67 -10.51
CA GLY A 210 -4.55 -18.61 -10.11
C GLY A 210 -5.12 -17.70 -9.03
N ILE A 211 -6.36 -17.22 -9.20
CA ILE A 211 -7.05 -16.38 -8.22
C ILE A 211 -7.28 -17.14 -6.91
N LEU A 212 -7.79 -18.38 -6.95
CA LEU A 212 -8.08 -19.16 -5.74
C LEU A 212 -6.81 -19.48 -4.94
N THR A 213 -5.70 -19.80 -5.62
CA THR A 213 -4.40 -20.07 -4.99
C THR A 213 -3.65 -18.81 -4.57
N GLY A 214 -4.04 -17.63 -5.06
CA GLY A 214 -3.31 -16.37 -4.83
C GLY A 214 -2.06 -16.21 -5.70
N TYR A 215 -1.87 -17.11 -6.67
CA TYR A 215 -0.76 -17.06 -7.62
C TYR A 215 -0.88 -15.87 -8.58
N ASP A 216 -2.10 -15.37 -8.82
CA ASP A 216 -2.35 -14.12 -9.54
C ASP A 216 -1.62 -12.94 -8.91
N LYS A 217 -1.61 -12.83 -7.57
CA LYS A 217 -0.88 -11.79 -6.85
C LYS A 217 0.64 -11.97 -6.94
N GLN A 218 1.13 -13.21 -6.83
CA GLN A 218 2.56 -13.49 -6.98
C GLN A 218 3.06 -13.19 -8.39
N LEU A 219 2.27 -13.55 -9.41
CA LEU A 219 2.61 -13.30 -10.81
C LEU A 219 2.52 -11.81 -11.15
N GLN A 220 1.58 -11.07 -10.55
CA GLN A 220 1.54 -9.61 -10.65
C GLN A 220 2.78 -8.96 -10.05
N ILE A 221 3.24 -9.42 -8.87
CA ILE A 221 4.48 -8.97 -8.24
C ILE A 221 5.68 -9.28 -9.13
N SER A 222 5.79 -10.51 -9.65
CA SER A 222 6.89 -10.90 -10.55
C SER A 222 6.87 -10.19 -11.92
N LEU A 223 5.71 -9.86 -12.47
CA LEU A 223 5.60 -9.10 -13.73
C LEU A 223 5.91 -7.61 -13.55
N LEU A 224 5.59 -7.05 -12.38
CA LEU A 224 6.03 -5.71 -11.97
C LEU A 224 7.55 -5.68 -11.79
N ASP A 225 8.11 -6.69 -11.12
CA ASP A 225 9.56 -6.83 -10.94
C ASP A 225 10.31 -7.06 -12.27
N ALA A 226 9.68 -7.70 -13.26
CA ALA A 226 10.23 -7.90 -14.60
C ALA A 226 10.07 -6.70 -15.54
N GLY A 227 9.44 -5.60 -15.09
CA GLY A 227 9.31 -4.35 -15.85
C GLY A 227 8.30 -4.39 -17.01
N PHE A 228 7.41 -5.39 -17.08
CA PHE A 228 6.49 -5.57 -18.22
C PHE A 228 5.31 -4.58 -18.21
N PHE A 229 5.06 -3.92 -17.06
CA PHE A 229 4.09 -2.82 -16.88
C PHE A 229 4.68 -1.76 -15.93
N ASP A 230 5.83 -1.20 -16.30
CA ASP A 230 6.48 -0.10 -15.55
C ASP A 230 5.71 1.23 -15.74
N VAL A 231 4.50 1.29 -15.17
CA VAL A 231 3.67 2.50 -15.09
C VAL A 231 4.40 3.59 -14.30
N THR A 232 5.28 3.18 -13.39
CA THR A 232 6.20 4.03 -12.62
C THR A 232 7.13 4.89 -13.49
N LYS A 233 7.61 4.39 -14.64
CA LYS A 233 8.38 5.23 -15.59
C LYS A 233 7.52 6.24 -16.35
N VAL A 234 6.28 5.90 -16.68
CA VAL A 234 5.35 6.84 -17.34
C VAL A 234 4.90 7.90 -16.35
N GLU A 235 4.66 7.52 -15.09
CA GLU A 235 4.31 8.40 -13.99
C GLU A 235 5.49 9.31 -13.60
N GLN A 236 6.73 8.79 -13.55
CA GLN A 236 7.95 9.60 -13.39
C GLN A 236 8.17 10.57 -14.54
N ASN A 237 8.03 10.13 -15.80
CA ASN A 237 8.19 11.03 -16.96
C ASN A 237 7.09 12.10 -17.02
N LEU A 238 5.87 11.81 -16.54
CA LEU A 238 4.80 12.80 -16.45
C LEU A 238 4.97 13.75 -15.25
N LEU A 239 5.60 13.29 -14.16
CA LEU A 239 6.02 14.14 -13.04
C LEU A 239 7.21 15.03 -13.43
N ASP A 240 8.13 14.55 -14.27
CA ASP A 240 9.28 15.31 -14.78
C ASP A 240 8.88 16.37 -15.82
N LEU A 241 7.85 16.10 -16.63
CA LEU A 241 7.28 17.10 -17.55
C LEU A 241 6.54 18.23 -16.81
N ASN A 242 5.98 17.93 -15.63
CA ASN A 242 5.23 18.90 -14.81
C ASN A 242 6.12 19.61 -13.77
N SER A 243 7.30 19.06 -13.46
CA SER A 243 8.31 19.69 -12.61
C SER A 243 9.15 20.72 -13.38
N GLN A 244 9.38 20.53 -14.70
CA GLN A 244 10.10 21.50 -15.52
C GLN A 244 9.27 22.72 -15.94
N THR A 245 7.94 22.65 -15.91
CA THR A 245 7.06 23.79 -16.24
C THR A 245 6.69 24.67 -15.03
N ASN A 246 7.10 24.31 -13.81
CA ASN A 246 6.83 25.08 -12.59
C ASN A 246 8.10 25.60 -11.89
N LEU A 247 9.25 25.59 -12.57
CA LEU A 247 10.54 26.06 -12.01
C LEU A 247 10.90 27.51 -12.38
N GLU A 248 10.05 28.24 -13.11
CA GLU A 248 10.28 29.66 -13.42
C GLU A 248 9.42 30.67 -12.64
N ASP A 249 8.58 30.24 -11.70
CA ASP A 249 7.84 31.17 -10.83
C ASP A 249 8.16 30.95 -9.34
N LYS A 250 9.46 31.07 -9.02
CA LYS A 250 9.92 31.30 -7.64
C LYS A 250 10.02 32.81 -7.41
N THR A 251 8.89 33.44 -7.12
CA THR A 251 8.92 34.68 -6.32
C THR A 251 9.23 34.29 -4.88
N VAL A 252 10.44 34.64 -4.45
CA VAL A 252 10.86 34.71 -3.06
C VAL A 252 9.86 35.58 -2.31
N ILE A 253 8.97 34.98 -1.53
CA ILE A 253 8.25 35.73 -0.49
C ILE A 253 9.22 35.83 0.68
N GLU A 254 9.92 36.95 0.74
CA GLU A 254 10.52 37.45 1.97
C GLU A 254 9.45 37.48 3.06
N LEU A 255 9.60 36.61 4.07
CA LEU A 255 8.95 36.80 5.36
C LEU A 255 9.57 38.03 6.00
N LYS A 256 8.96 39.19 5.74
CA LYS A 256 9.22 40.41 6.50
C LYS A 256 8.98 40.11 7.98
N THR A 257 10.04 40.34 8.75
CA THR A 257 10.03 40.41 10.20
C THR A 257 9.25 41.67 10.59
N GLU A 258 7.95 41.52 10.80
CA GLU A 258 7.20 42.49 11.60
C GLU A 258 7.39 42.14 13.08
N LYS A 259 7.75 43.16 13.85
CA LYS A 259 7.94 43.10 15.30
C LYS A 259 6.64 42.62 15.97
N PRO A 260 6.72 41.95 17.13
CA PRO A 260 5.53 41.63 17.91
C PRO A 260 4.98 42.92 18.51
N GLU A 261 3.85 43.39 17.99
CA GLU A 261 2.94 44.24 18.76
C GLU A 261 2.24 43.35 19.79
N GLU A 262 2.37 43.75 21.06
CA GLU A 262 1.65 43.18 22.18
C GLU A 262 0.15 43.44 22.02
N GLU A 263 -0.61 42.48 21.51
CA GLU A 263 -2.05 42.39 21.74
C GLU A 263 -2.38 41.19 22.63
N GLN A 264 -2.54 41.50 23.91
CA GLN A 264 -3.17 40.63 24.90
C GLN A 264 -4.65 40.41 24.53
N GLY A 265 -5.09 39.14 24.42
CA GLY A 265 -6.48 38.80 24.77
C GLY A 265 -7.41 38.11 23.76
N LYS A 266 -6.96 37.54 22.63
CA LYS A 266 -7.80 36.61 21.83
C LYS A 266 -6.99 35.46 21.25
N ASN A 267 -7.30 34.22 21.67
CA ASN A 267 -6.72 33.01 21.09
C ASN A 267 -7.10 32.91 19.61
N ASN A 268 -6.15 33.19 18.72
CA ASN A 268 -6.37 33.29 17.28
C ASN A 268 -6.25 31.90 16.60
N PHE A 269 -7.05 30.93 17.06
CA PHE A 269 -7.10 29.60 16.44
C PHE A 269 -7.84 29.65 15.10
N LEU A 270 -7.30 28.95 14.10
CA LEU A 270 -7.92 28.91 12.77
C LEU A 270 -9.27 28.20 12.80
N THR A 271 -10.23 28.73 12.05
CA THR A 271 -11.51 28.05 11.83
C THR A 271 -11.34 26.81 10.93
N PRO A 272 -12.25 25.82 10.99
CA PRO A 272 -12.19 24.66 10.09
C PRO A 272 -12.14 25.04 8.60
N GLU A 273 -12.81 26.12 8.21
CA GLU A 273 -12.78 26.60 6.82
C GLU A 273 -11.38 27.12 6.44
N GLN A 274 -10.73 27.89 7.31
CA GLN A 274 -9.36 28.35 7.09
C GLN A 274 -8.38 27.19 7.03
N LYS A 275 -8.55 26.20 7.91
CA LYS A 275 -7.72 24.98 7.90
C LYS A 275 -7.90 24.16 6.63
N SER A 276 -9.12 24.04 6.12
CA SER A 276 -9.39 23.32 4.87
C SER A 276 -8.64 23.86 3.65
N LYS A 277 -8.24 25.14 3.67
CA LYS A 277 -7.47 25.80 2.62
C LYS A 277 -5.95 25.65 2.81
N LYS A 278 -5.49 25.36 4.03
CA LYS A 278 -4.06 25.33 4.41
C LYS A 278 -3.53 23.91 4.65
N PHE A 279 -4.36 23.03 5.19
CA PHE A 279 -3.96 21.72 5.70
C PHE A 279 -4.72 20.59 5.02
N ILE A 280 -4.10 19.42 5.04
CA ILE A 280 -4.67 18.20 4.49
C ILE A 280 -5.48 17.51 5.59
N LEU A 281 -6.70 17.07 5.26
CA LEU A 281 -7.48 16.24 6.17
C LEU A 281 -6.79 14.88 6.29
N ALA A 282 -6.57 14.42 7.52
CA ALA A 282 -5.89 13.16 7.78
C ALA A 282 -6.66 11.99 7.12
N PRO A 283 -6.01 11.17 6.27
CA PRO A 283 -6.58 9.90 5.85
C PRO A 283 -6.87 9.01 7.06
N ASP A 284 -7.89 8.17 6.97
CA ASP A 284 -8.14 7.18 8.01
C ASP A 284 -7.14 6.00 7.90
N LEU A 285 -7.12 5.16 8.93
CA LEU A 285 -6.41 3.89 8.91
C LEU A 285 -7.08 2.95 7.91
N SER A 286 -6.29 2.35 7.02
CA SER A 286 -6.74 1.43 5.97
C SER A 286 -6.16 0.04 6.23
N SER A 287 -6.96 -1.00 5.91
CA SER A 287 -6.55 -2.42 5.92
C SER A 287 -5.73 -2.91 7.13
N ILE A 288 -6.03 -2.45 8.34
CA ILE A 288 -5.22 -2.80 9.53
C ILE A 288 -5.31 -4.30 9.86
N ASP A 289 -4.13 -4.94 9.94
CA ASP A 289 -3.96 -6.39 10.11
C ASP A 289 -3.98 -6.84 11.58
N GLY A 290 -3.72 -5.92 12.51
CA GLY A 290 -3.58 -6.24 13.92
C GLY A 290 -3.66 -5.00 14.81
N TYR A 291 -4.08 -5.21 16.05
CA TYR A 291 -4.29 -4.15 17.04
C TYR A 291 -3.66 -4.56 18.36
N ILE A 292 -2.86 -3.66 18.95
CA ILE A 292 -2.19 -3.86 20.24
C ILE A 292 -2.49 -2.64 21.11
N ASN A 293 -2.74 -2.85 22.41
CA ASN A 293 -3.15 -1.82 23.36
C ASN A 293 -4.49 -1.12 23.01
N THR A 294 -5.44 -1.83 22.39
CA THR A 294 -6.77 -1.30 22.03
C THR A 294 -7.94 -2.14 22.56
N ASP A 295 -7.70 -3.04 23.53
CA ASP A 295 -8.65 -4.08 23.95
C ASP A 295 -9.15 -4.94 22.78
N ASN A 296 -8.29 -5.19 21.78
CA ASN A 296 -8.61 -5.88 20.53
C ASN A 296 -9.74 -5.24 19.72
N LYS A 297 -9.99 -3.94 19.91
CA LYS A 297 -10.99 -3.20 19.13
C LYS A 297 -10.32 -2.46 17.97
N PRO A 298 -10.98 -2.41 16.80
CA PRO A 298 -10.59 -1.51 15.74
C PRO A 298 -10.61 -0.05 16.21
N ILE A 299 -9.64 0.73 15.75
CA ILE A 299 -9.55 2.17 16.00
C ILE A 299 -9.48 2.89 14.66
N THR A 300 -9.93 4.14 14.61
CA THR A 300 -9.85 4.99 13.41
C THR A 300 -9.35 6.38 13.78
N ILE A 301 -8.78 7.12 12.83
CA ILE A 301 -8.48 8.54 13.06
C ILE A 301 -9.78 9.33 13.21
N SER A 302 -10.81 8.98 12.41
CA SER A 302 -12.07 9.72 12.37
C SER A 302 -12.85 9.70 13.68
N GLU A 303 -12.73 8.66 14.51
CA GLU A 303 -13.45 8.60 15.80
C GLU A 303 -12.96 9.63 16.83
N PHE A 304 -11.73 10.12 16.67
CA PHE A 304 -11.10 11.12 17.53
C PHE A 304 -11.42 12.56 17.12
N LYS A 305 -11.91 12.77 15.90
CA LYS A 305 -12.32 14.09 15.42
C LYS A 305 -13.37 14.69 16.33
N GLY A 306 -13.16 15.94 16.71
CA GLY A 306 -13.99 16.68 17.67
C GLY A 306 -13.72 16.32 19.14
N LYS A 307 -12.84 15.36 19.43
CA LYS A 307 -12.66 14.82 20.80
C LYS A 307 -11.22 14.86 21.29
N LYS A 308 -10.24 14.50 20.46
CA LYS A 308 -8.82 14.35 20.83
C LYS A 308 -7.92 14.94 19.74
N VAL A 309 -6.69 15.25 20.12
CA VAL A 309 -5.56 15.49 19.21
C VAL A 309 -4.88 14.14 18.99
N VAL A 310 -4.54 13.81 17.74
CA VAL A 310 -3.92 12.53 17.39
C VAL A 310 -2.49 12.74 16.91
N LEU A 311 -1.53 12.01 17.47
CA LEU A 311 -0.18 11.88 16.92
C LEU A 311 -0.04 10.49 16.30
N LEU A 312 -0.06 10.43 14.97
CA LEU A 312 0.23 9.20 14.23
C LEU A 312 1.74 9.06 14.07
N ASP A 313 2.34 8.04 14.67
CA ASP A 313 3.77 7.73 14.59
C ASP A 313 3.96 6.48 13.73
N ILE A 314 4.56 6.65 12.55
CA ILE A 314 4.90 5.55 11.65
C ILE A 314 6.26 5.00 12.05
N TRP A 315 6.32 3.71 12.38
CA TRP A 315 7.49 3.08 12.94
C TRP A 315 7.60 1.60 12.53
N THR A 316 8.77 1.02 12.75
CA THR A 316 8.99 -0.44 12.74
C THR A 316 9.96 -0.80 13.86
N TYR A 317 9.82 -1.99 14.46
CA TYR A 317 10.48 -2.27 15.73
C TYR A 317 11.99 -2.52 15.61
N SER A 318 12.49 -3.02 14.47
CA SER A 318 13.92 -3.25 14.28
C SER A 318 14.68 -2.01 13.79
N CYS A 319 13.99 -0.89 13.54
CA CYS A 319 14.62 0.37 13.13
C CYS A 319 15.20 1.12 14.35
N ILE A 320 16.53 1.36 14.35
CA ILE A 320 17.18 2.06 15.45
C ILE A 320 16.68 3.50 15.63
N ASN A 321 16.42 4.20 14.52
CA ASN A 321 15.90 5.56 14.55
C ASN A 321 14.53 5.59 15.22
N CYS A 322 13.65 4.63 14.91
CA CYS A 322 12.37 4.46 15.61
C CYS A 322 12.59 4.23 17.11
N GLN A 323 13.44 3.27 17.49
CA GLN A 323 13.72 2.94 18.89
C GLN A 323 14.18 4.15 19.71
N ARG A 324 15.01 5.03 19.13
CA ARG A 324 15.47 6.26 19.81
C ARG A 324 14.39 7.32 19.99
N THR A 325 13.32 7.29 19.19
CA THR A 325 12.17 8.20 19.37
C THR A 325 11.18 7.74 20.44
N ILE A 326 11.11 6.43 20.72
CA ILE A 326 10.13 5.84 21.65
C ILE A 326 10.15 6.46 23.06
N PRO A 327 11.32 6.72 23.69
CA PRO A 327 11.34 7.36 25.02
C PRO A 327 10.58 8.70 25.06
N TYR A 328 10.64 9.49 23.99
CA TYR A 328 9.89 10.75 23.89
C TYR A 328 8.39 10.49 23.72
N LEU A 329 8.01 9.54 22.87
CA LEU A 329 6.60 9.16 22.68
C LEU A 329 5.97 8.65 23.98
N ASN A 330 6.68 7.82 24.75
CA ASN A 330 6.22 7.33 26.05
C ASN A 330 6.02 8.47 27.07
N GLU A 331 6.96 9.41 27.15
CA GLU A 331 6.82 10.59 28.02
C GLU A 331 5.67 11.49 27.58
N TRP A 332 5.51 11.76 26.27
CA TRP A 332 4.38 12.54 25.76
C TRP A 332 3.04 11.86 25.97
N HIS A 333 2.97 10.55 25.80
CA HIS A 333 1.76 9.78 26.09
C HIS A 333 1.37 9.95 27.56
N LYS A 334 2.28 9.66 28.49
CA LYS A 334 2.07 9.82 29.93
C LYS A 334 1.69 11.24 30.32
N LYS A 335 2.32 12.24 29.71
CA LYS A 335 2.13 13.67 30.07
C LYS A 335 0.83 14.25 29.54
N TYR A 336 0.38 13.82 28.36
CA TYR A 336 -0.70 14.49 27.62
C TYR A 336 -1.95 13.63 27.38
N GLU A 337 -1.94 12.34 27.73
CA GLU A 337 -3.11 11.46 27.53
C GLU A 337 -4.38 12.00 28.19
N ASP A 338 -4.30 12.40 29.47
CA ASP A 338 -5.40 12.98 30.25
C ASP A 338 -5.81 14.37 29.76
N LYS A 339 -4.97 15.00 28.93
CA LYS A 339 -5.24 16.31 28.31
C LYS A 339 -5.86 16.19 26.92
N GLY A 340 -6.05 14.95 26.45
CA GLY A 340 -6.71 14.64 25.19
C GLY A 340 -5.76 14.42 24.02
N LEU A 341 -4.48 14.11 24.27
CA LEU A 341 -3.61 13.51 23.25
C LEU A 341 -3.91 12.01 23.14
N VAL A 342 -3.95 11.50 21.92
CA VAL A 342 -3.85 10.07 21.63
C VAL A 342 -2.66 9.88 20.69
N ILE A 343 -1.75 8.98 21.04
CA ILE A 343 -0.70 8.53 20.12
C ILE A 343 -1.17 7.23 19.48
N ILE A 344 -0.98 7.08 18.18
CA ILE A 344 -1.23 5.84 17.45
C ILE A 344 0.08 5.45 16.77
N GLY A 345 0.68 4.35 17.22
CA GLY A 345 1.84 3.76 16.57
C GLY A 345 1.41 2.95 15.36
N LEU A 346 1.57 3.48 14.16
CA LEU A 346 1.38 2.74 12.91
C LEU A 346 2.64 1.91 12.64
N HIS A 347 2.57 0.63 12.95
CA HIS A 347 3.65 -0.31 12.69
C HIS A 347 3.59 -0.78 11.22
N THR A 348 4.41 -0.18 10.36
CA THR A 348 4.56 -0.60 8.97
C THR A 348 5.88 -1.36 8.83
N PRO A 349 5.88 -2.66 8.47
CA PRO A 349 7.06 -3.52 8.53
C PRO A 349 8.06 -3.23 7.42
N GLU A 350 9.36 -3.18 7.74
CA GLU A 350 10.46 -3.12 6.77
C GLU A 350 10.87 -4.52 6.29
N PHE A 351 10.78 -5.52 7.17
CA PHE A 351 11.12 -6.91 6.87
C PHE A 351 9.95 -7.87 7.10
N SER A 352 9.98 -9.05 6.46
CA SER A 352 8.90 -10.02 6.55
C SER A 352 8.61 -10.49 7.98
N PHE A 353 9.63 -10.61 8.83
CA PHE A 353 9.46 -11.02 10.23
C PHE A 353 8.76 -9.96 11.09
N GLU A 354 8.69 -8.70 10.62
CA GLU A 354 8.01 -7.62 11.31
C GLU A 354 6.50 -7.60 11.04
N ARG A 355 6.02 -8.39 10.07
CA ARG A 355 4.59 -8.59 9.80
C ARG A 355 3.90 -9.45 10.86
N ILE A 356 4.68 -10.17 11.66
CA ILE A 356 4.19 -11.15 12.62
C ILE A 356 3.73 -10.43 13.89
N LEU A 357 2.41 -10.43 14.14
CA LEU A 357 1.79 -9.74 15.29
C LEU A 357 2.52 -10.00 16.61
N LYS A 358 2.84 -11.26 16.90
CA LYS A 358 3.50 -11.66 18.13
C LYS A 358 4.87 -10.98 18.33
N ASN A 359 5.65 -10.81 17.26
CA ASN A 359 6.95 -10.15 17.34
C ASN A 359 6.76 -8.66 17.68
N VAL A 360 5.75 -8.02 17.09
CA VAL A 360 5.39 -6.63 17.39
C VAL A 360 4.87 -6.48 18.82
N GLU A 361 4.06 -7.42 19.33
CA GLU A 361 3.61 -7.45 20.72
C GLU A 361 4.76 -7.55 21.73
N GLU A 362 5.74 -8.41 21.45
CA GLU A 362 6.96 -8.55 22.25
C GLU A 362 7.75 -7.23 22.24
N ALA A 363 7.95 -6.61 21.08
CA ALA A 363 8.62 -5.32 20.97
C ALA A 363 7.87 -4.19 21.70
N VAL A 364 6.53 -4.12 21.56
CA VAL A 364 5.68 -3.16 22.27
C VAL A 364 5.86 -3.29 23.79
N LYS A 365 5.95 -4.52 24.29
CA LYS A 365 6.21 -4.80 25.71
C LYS A 365 7.62 -4.37 26.12
N ASP A 366 8.64 -4.75 25.35
CA ASP A 366 10.04 -4.45 25.66
C ASP A 366 10.31 -2.95 25.68
N PHE A 367 9.68 -2.21 24.77
CA PHE A 367 9.75 -0.76 24.68
C PHE A 367 8.79 -0.02 25.63
N SER A 368 8.03 -0.77 26.44
CA SER A 368 7.06 -0.21 27.39
C SER A 368 6.02 0.72 26.73
N ILE A 369 5.65 0.46 25.48
CA ILE A 369 4.66 1.24 24.75
C ILE A 369 3.27 0.95 25.33
N LYS A 370 2.57 2.02 25.75
CA LYS A 370 1.22 1.93 26.34
C LYS A 370 0.12 2.51 25.45
N TYR A 371 0.50 3.34 24.49
CA TYR A 371 -0.43 3.88 23.50
C TYR A 371 -0.84 2.80 22.48
N PRO A 372 -2.00 2.98 21.80
CA PRO A 372 -2.45 2.12 20.71
C PRO A 372 -1.39 1.89 19.63
N VAL A 373 -1.23 0.65 19.19
CA VAL A 373 -0.40 0.26 18.05
C VAL A 373 -1.26 -0.54 17.07
N VAL A 374 -1.12 -0.23 15.79
CA VAL A 374 -1.85 -0.89 14.69
C VAL A 374 -0.85 -1.38 13.65
N LEU A 375 -1.10 -2.56 13.07
CA LEU A 375 -0.23 -3.17 12.07
C LEU A 375 -0.73 -2.83 10.66
N ASP A 376 0.15 -2.24 9.85
CA ASP A 376 -0.09 -1.85 8.45
C ASP A 376 0.77 -2.74 7.54
N ASN A 377 0.52 -4.05 7.53
CA ASN A 377 1.38 -5.00 6.82
C ASN A 377 1.26 -4.84 5.30
N ASP A 378 0.12 -4.38 4.79
CA ASP A 378 -0.09 -4.17 3.36
C ASP A 378 0.36 -2.78 2.86
N PHE A 379 0.90 -1.94 3.75
CA PHE A 379 1.32 -0.56 3.46
C PHE A 379 0.18 0.36 3.00
N SER A 380 -1.09 0.00 3.20
CA SER A 380 -2.21 0.81 2.70
C SER A 380 -2.30 2.15 3.42
N THR A 381 -2.10 2.19 4.74
CA THR A 381 -2.08 3.45 5.50
C THR A 381 -0.81 4.25 5.19
N TRP A 382 0.35 3.57 5.13
CA TRP A 382 1.61 4.17 4.67
C TRP A 382 1.46 4.91 3.33
N GLN A 383 0.81 4.27 2.35
CA GLN A 383 0.56 4.85 1.02
C GLN A 383 -0.47 5.98 1.06
N ALA A 384 -1.54 5.84 1.87
CA ALA A 384 -2.54 6.90 2.04
C ALA A 384 -1.93 8.21 2.57
N TYR A 385 -0.94 8.10 3.46
CA TYR A 385 -0.17 9.22 4.00
C TYR A 385 1.00 9.66 3.10
N LYS A 386 1.21 8.99 1.95
CA LYS A 386 2.35 9.20 1.03
C LYS A 386 3.68 9.19 1.77
N ASN A 387 3.83 8.25 2.70
CA ASN A 387 5.04 8.15 3.51
C ASN A 387 6.19 7.48 2.75
N GLN A 388 7.42 7.79 3.14
CA GLN A 388 8.66 7.24 2.57
C GLN A 388 9.75 6.99 3.64
N TYR A 389 9.44 7.18 4.93
CA TYR A 389 10.45 7.21 5.98
C TYR A 389 10.00 6.51 7.27
N TRP A 390 10.95 5.87 7.93
CA TRP A 390 10.86 5.47 9.33
C TRP A 390 11.89 6.25 10.17
N PRO A 391 11.51 6.82 11.33
CA PRO A 391 10.15 7.13 11.75
C PRO A 391 9.56 8.34 11.00
N ARG A 392 8.24 8.53 11.04
CA ARG A 392 7.59 9.79 10.67
C ARG A 392 6.38 10.05 11.53
N LYS A 393 6.21 11.30 11.97
CA LYS A 393 5.11 11.73 12.84
C LYS A 393 4.17 12.66 12.07
N TYR A 394 2.87 12.45 12.21
CA TYR A 394 1.82 13.35 11.75
C TYR A 394 0.96 13.75 12.95
N LEU A 395 0.93 15.06 13.24
CA LEU A 395 0.09 15.63 14.28
C LEU A 395 -1.21 16.14 13.66
N ILE A 396 -2.31 15.58 14.16
CA ILE A 396 -3.66 15.79 13.67
C ILE A 396 -4.44 16.51 14.75
N ASP A 397 -4.99 17.67 14.42
CA ASP A 397 -5.73 18.51 15.34
C ASP A 397 -7.14 17.97 15.65
N ILE A 398 -7.86 18.68 16.53
CA ILE A 398 -9.24 18.33 16.91
C ILE A 398 -10.22 18.34 15.71
N ASP A 399 -9.94 19.07 14.63
CA ASP A 399 -10.81 19.10 13.44
C ASP A 399 -10.47 17.98 12.44
N GLY A 400 -9.40 17.22 12.69
CA GLY A 400 -8.93 16.11 11.84
C GLY A 400 -7.94 16.53 10.75
N TYR A 401 -7.34 17.73 10.83
CA TYR A 401 -6.34 18.17 9.87
C TYR A 401 -4.92 17.87 10.35
N ILE A 402 -4.05 17.46 9.44
CA ILE A 402 -2.61 17.33 9.68
C ILE A 402 -2.04 18.76 9.74
N ILE A 403 -1.72 19.22 10.95
CA ILE A 403 -1.22 20.58 11.21
C ILE A 403 0.31 20.64 11.34
N TYR A 404 0.94 19.50 11.57
CA TYR A 404 2.38 19.35 11.65
C TYR A 404 2.78 17.93 11.21
N ASP A 405 3.92 17.82 10.54
CA ASP A 405 4.55 16.54 10.25
C ASP A 405 6.08 16.64 10.40
N HIS A 406 6.70 15.53 10.78
CA HIS A 406 8.15 15.41 10.90
C HIS A 406 8.61 14.04 10.41
N ALA A 407 9.36 14.03 9.32
CA ALA A 407 10.08 12.86 8.82
C ALA A 407 11.44 12.72 9.50
N GLY A 408 11.77 11.48 9.89
CA GLY A 408 13.02 11.11 10.52
C GLY A 408 13.02 11.24 12.05
N GLU A 409 14.19 11.00 12.62
CA GLU A 409 14.46 11.13 14.05
C GLU A 409 14.84 12.58 14.41
N GLY A 410 14.37 13.07 15.56
CA GLY A 410 14.75 14.37 16.11
C GLY A 410 13.58 15.33 16.28
N LYS A 411 13.89 16.63 16.31
CA LYS A 411 12.94 17.76 16.50
C LYS A 411 11.91 17.54 17.60
N TYR A 412 12.34 16.93 18.71
CA TYR A 412 11.46 16.54 19.81
C TYR A 412 10.84 17.77 20.48
N THR A 413 11.63 18.82 20.73
CA THR A 413 11.15 20.06 21.34
C THR A 413 10.14 20.77 20.45
N GLU A 414 10.37 20.82 19.14
CA GLU A 414 9.47 21.42 18.17
C GLU A 414 8.17 20.62 18.06
N THR A 415 8.26 19.29 17.98
CA THR A 415 7.10 18.40 17.93
C THR A 415 6.24 18.57 19.18
N GLU A 416 6.84 18.59 20.37
CA GLU A 416 6.11 18.76 21.63
C GLU A 416 5.43 20.14 21.73
N LYS A 417 6.07 21.21 21.25
CA LYS A 417 5.43 22.53 21.18
C LYS A 417 4.21 22.53 20.28
N GLU A 418 4.24 21.84 19.15
CA GLU A 418 3.06 21.72 18.29
C GLU A 418 1.95 20.86 18.95
N ILE A 419 2.32 19.80 19.69
CA ILE A 419 1.37 19.03 20.51
C ILE A 419 0.69 19.95 21.55
N GLN A 420 1.47 20.74 22.29
CA GLN A 420 0.96 21.67 23.29
C GLN A 420 -0.01 22.70 22.67
N LYS A 421 0.34 23.29 21.52
CA LYS A 421 -0.53 24.22 20.78
C LYS A 421 -1.84 23.57 20.34
N ALA A 422 -1.78 22.35 19.80
CA ALA A 422 -2.95 21.61 19.36
C ALA A 422 -3.89 21.27 20.53
N LEU A 423 -3.32 20.91 21.69
CA LEU A 423 -4.09 20.64 22.91
C LEU A 423 -4.71 21.91 23.50
N GLN A 424 -4.01 23.05 23.44
CA GLN A 424 -4.59 24.35 23.80
C GLN A 424 -5.78 24.72 22.92
N GLU A 425 -5.67 24.51 21.60
CA GLU A 425 -6.79 24.70 20.67
C GLU A 425 -7.97 23.81 21.04
N ARG A 426 -7.70 22.53 21.29
CA ARG A 426 -8.71 21.56 21.73
C ARG A 426 -9.42 22.02 23.00
N SER A 427 -8.66 22.43 24.02
CA SER A 427 -9.21 22.89 25.30
C SER A 427 -10.13 24.09 25.10
N TYR A 428 -9.70 25.06 24.30
CA TYR A 428 -10.50 26.24 23.95
C TYR A 428 -11.81 25.87 23.24
N LYS A 429 -11.76 24.98 22.23
CA LYS A 429 -12.95 24.58 21.46
C LYS A 429 -13.96 23.77 22.28
N LEU A 430 -13.49 22.96 23.22
CA LEU A 430 -14.36 22.17 24.09
C LEU A 430 -14.88 22.96 25.30
N GLY A 431 -14.42 24.19 25.51
CA GLY A 431 -14.76 24.97 26.70
C GLY A 431 -14.15 24.43 27.99
N ASN A 432 -13.11 23.60 27.87
CA ASN A 432 -12.37 23.07 29.02
C ASN A 432 -11.34 24.09 29.49
N ALA A 433 -11.22 24.26 30.82
CA ALA A 433 -10.19 25.08 31.44
C ALA A 433 -8.97 24.24 31.88
N ASP A 434 -8.60 23.23 31.09
CA ASP A 434 -7.48 22.36 31.44
C ASP A 434 -6.17 23.14 31.43
N THR A 435 -5.48 23.22 32.57
CA THR A 435 -4.12 23.77 32.63
C THR A 435 -3.17 22.85 31.88
N MET A 436 -2.52 23.39 30.84
CA MET A 436 -1.61 22.65 29.98
C MET A 436 -0.18 22.71 30.52
N PRO A 437 0.52 21.57 30.72
CA PRO A 437 1.92 21.61 31.08
C PRO A 437 2.74 22.06 29.85
N LEU A 438 3.47 23.16 30.01
CA LEU A 438 4.24 23.82 28.93
C LEU A 438 5.75 23.56 29.02
N ASP A 439 6.21 22.90 30.07
CA ASP A 439 7.58 22.40 30.16
C ASP A 439 7.85 21.41 29.01
N ILE A 440 9.10 21.30 28.58
CA ILE A 440 9.50 20.36 27.51
C ILE A 440 10.00 19.07 28.14
N SER A 441 9.54 17.94 27.62
CA SER A 441 9.89 16.61 28.09
C SER A 441 11.35 16.28 27.79
N ASN A 442 12.02 15.67 28.76
CA ASN A 442 13.42 15.24 28.64
C ASN A 442 13.58 13.83 29.21
N PRO A 443 13.30 12.77 28.42
CA PRO A 443 13.31 11.40 28.89
C PRO A 443 14.68 10.98 29.44
N ALA A 444 14.72 10.30 30.60
CA ALA A 444 15.98 9.88 31.22
C ALA A 444 16.78 8.86 30.39
N ASN A 445 16.08 7.99 29.65
CA ASN A 445 16.68 6.93 28.84
C ASN A 445 16.91 7.36 27.37
N LYS A 446 16.94 8.66 27.07
CA LYS A 446 17.21 9.16 25.71
C LYS A 446 18.64 8.81 25.29
N ILE A 447 18.81 8.50 24.01
CA ILE A 447 20.12 8.34 23.38
C ILE A 447 20.35 9.59 22.53
N GLU A 448 21.40 10.35 22.83
CA GLU A 448 21.79 11.51 22.03
C GLU A 448 22.73 11.09 20.91
N VAL A 449 22.43 11.54 19.70
CA VAL A 449 23.15 11.20 18.47
C VAL A 449 23.59 12.48 17.77
N LEU A 450 24.88 12.59 17.46
CA LEU A 450 25.40 13.64 16.60
C LEU A 450 25.31 13.19 15.15
N PHE A 451 24.18 13.47 14.49
CA PHE A 451 23.94 13.03 13.10
C PHE A 451 25.00 13.52 12.11
N SER A 452 25.58 14.71 12.31
CA SER A 452 26.66 15.23 11.46
C SER A 452 27.97 14.42 11.57
N GLY A 453 28.11 13.62 12.63
CA GLY A 453 29.24 12.71 12.81
C GLY A 453 29.06 11.37 12.09
N ILE A 454 27.83 11.01 11.69
CA ILE A 454 27.54 9.75 11.01
C ILE A 454 27.83 9.91 9.51
N GLY A 455 28.81 9.17 9.01
CA GLY A 455 29.17 9.11 7.59
C GLY A 455 28.71 7.85 6.87
N SER A 456 28.16 6.87 7.60
CA SER A 456 27.67 5.61 7.03
C SER A 456 26.15 5.62 6.85
N PRO A 457 25.64 5.31 5.63
CA PRO A 457 24.22 5.09 5.41
C PRO A 457 23.83 3.70 5.90
N GLU A 458 22.53 3.42 5.99
CA GLU A 458 22.05 2.06 6.21
C GLU A 458 22.54 1.09 5.11
N ILE A 459 22.96 -0.11 5.52
CA ILE A 459 23.60 -1.10 4.62
C ILE A 459 22.80 -2.40 4.62
N TYR A 460 22.10 -2.67 3.53
CA TYR A 460 21.32 -3.89 3.36
C TYR A 460 22.15 -5.06 2.81
N PHE A 461 21.81 -6.27 3.26
CA PHE A 461 22.45 -7.51 2.85
C PHE A 461 21.65 -8.27 1.78
N GLY A 462 20.32 -8.11 1.78
CA GLY A 462 19.42 -8.74 0.80
C GLY A 462 19.53 -8.17 -0.61
N SER A 463 19.34 -9.01 -1.61
CA SER A 463 19.52 -8.70 -3.04
C SER A 463 18.65 -7.55 -3.53
N THR A 464 17.50 -7.27 -2.91
CA THR A 464 16.64 -6.14 -3.33
C THR A 464 17.28 -4.78 -3.06
N ARG A 465 18.19 -4.68 -2.08
CA ARG A 465 18.76 -3.39 -1.61
C ARG A 465 20.28 -3.40 -1.36
N ASN A 466 20.97 -4.51 -1.64
CA ASN A 466 22.40 -4.67 -1.34
C ASN A 466 23.35 -4.05 -2.39
N GLU A 467 23.04 -2.84 -2.86
CA GLU A 467 23.83 -2.09 -3.86
C GLU A 467 25.31 -1.90 -3.46
N ARG A 468 25.62 -2.03 -2.17
CA ARG A 468 26.95 -1.83 -1.59
C ARG A 468 27.74 -3.13 -1.37
N LEU A 469 27.22 -4.29 -1.77
CA LEU A 469 27.98 -5.55 -1.77
C LEU A 469 29.11 -5.48 -2.81
N SER A 470 30.35 -5.40 -2.36
CA SER A 470 31.49 -5.04 -3.21
C SER A 470 32.41 -6.18 -3.61
N ASN A 471 32.24 -7.38 -3.04
CA ASN A 471 33.04 -8.56 -3.39
C ASN A 471 32.21 -9.74 -3.90
N GLY A 472 31.01 -9.46 -4.41
CA GLY A 472 30.07 -10.42 -4.99
C GLY A 472 29.18 -9.77 -6.05
N ASN A 473 28.15 -10.50 -6.48
CA ASN A 473 27.14 -10.00 -7.39
C ASN A 473 26.01 -9.33 -6.60
N ALA A 474 26.09 -8.01 -6.43
CA ALA A 474 25.00 -7.20 -5.87
C ALA A 474 23.73 -7.32 -6.73
N GLY A 475 22.55 -7.20 -6.10
CA GLY A 475 21.26 -7.28 -6.81
C GLY A 475 20.79 -8.71 -7.12
N ILE A 476 21.61 -9.75 -6.86
CA ILE A 476 21.35 -11.12 -7.31
C ILE A 476 21.12 -12.04 -6.12
N SER A 477 19.93 -12.66 -6.08
CA SER A 477 19.61 -13.75 -5.15
C SER A 477 20.33 -15.03 -5.54
N GLY A 478 20.72 -15.82 -4.53
CA GLY A 478 21.36 -17.12 -4.71
C GLY A 478 22.58 -17.31 -3.82
N THR A 479 23.21 -18.47 -3.95
CA THR A 479 24.43 -18.78 -3.20
C THR A 479 25.64 -18.15 -3.86
N GLN A 480 26.46 -17.46 -3.07
CA GLN A 480 27.70 -16.85 -3.50
C GLN A 480 28.84 -17.27 -2.55
N ASN A 481 29.97 -17.68 -3.10
CA ASN A 481 31.20 -17.92 -2.36
C ASN A 481 32.08 -16.69 -2.49
N LEU A 482 32.31 -16.00 -1.38
CA LEU A 482 32.86 -14.65 -1.35
C LEU A 482 34.19 -14.66 -0.59
N THR A 483 35.16 -13.90 -1.08
CA THR A 483 36.49 -13.75 -0.47
C THR A 483 36.70 -12.28 -0.13
N ILE A 484 37.19 -12.01 1.08
CA ILE A 484 37.46 -10.64 1.53
C ILE A 484 38.74 -10.14 0.84
N PRO A 485 38.71 -8.97 0.18
CA PRO A 485 39.90 -8.37 -0.42
C PRO A 485 40.81 -7.73 0.64
N ASP A 486 42.06 -7.46 0.28
CA ASP A 486 43.02 -6.80 1.17
C ASP A 486 42.66 -5.32 1.43
N GLU A 487 42.04 -4.66 0.45
CA GLU A 487 41.62 -3.26 0.54
C GLU A 487 40.12 -3.13 0.84
N ILE A 488 39.79 -2.55 1.99
CA ILE A 488 38.42 -2.32 2.45
C ILE A 488 38.07 -0.84 2.30
N LYS A 489 37.07 -0.56 1.45
CA LYS A 489 36.57 0.80 1.23
C LYS A 489 35.46 1.15 2.22
N ILE A 490 35.38 2.43 2.60
CA ILE A 490 34.30 2.93 3.47
C ILE A 490 32.93 2.72 2.83
N ASN A 491 31.93 2.39 3.63
CA ASN A 491 30.53 2.21 3.21
C ASN A 491 30.33 1.14 2.13
N ASN A 492 31.22 0.15 2.07
CA ASN A 492 31.10 -1.01 1.19
C ASN A 492 31.09 -2.29 2.03
N LEU A 493 30.15 -3.17 1.71
CA LEU A 493 29.93 -4.44 2.38
C LEU A 493 30.78 -5.52 1.75
N TYR A 494 31.55 -6.23 2.58
CA TYR A 494 32.37 -7.37 2.17
C TYR A 494 31.97 -8.59 2.99
N LEU A 495 31.68 -9.70 2.31
CA LEU A 495 31.35 -10.97 2.95
C LEU A 495 32.44 -12.01 2.67
N GLY A 496 32.78 -12.84 3.64
CA GLY A 496 33.71 -13.96 3.47
C GLY A 496 33.01 -15.28 3.74
N GLY A 497 33.28 -16.29 2.91
CA GLY A 497 32.68 -17.62 2.98
C GLY A 497 31.48 -17.82 2.04
N ALA A 498 30.71 -18.88 2.30
CA ALA A 498 29.54 -19.24 1.50
C ALA A 498 28.27 -18.62 2.09
N TRP A 499 27.59 -17.78 1.30
CA TRP A 499 26.38 -17.05 1.70
C TRP A 499 25.22 -17.31 0.73
N SER A 500 24.04 -17.57 1.27
CA SER A 500 22.77 -17.55 0.55
C SER A 500 22.15 -16.17 0.66
N ILE A 501 22.16 -15.41 -0.45
CA ILE A 501 21.55 -14.08 -0.50
C ILE A 501 20.10 -14.23 -0.99
N THR A 502 19.17 -13.77 -0.17
CA THR A 502 17.73 -13.70 -0.47
C THR A 502 17.33 -12.25 -0.77
N ALA A 503 16.06 -11.98 -1.07
CA ALA A 503 15.56 -10.62 -1.28
C ALA A 503 15.82 -9.69 -0.07
N GLU A 504 15.62 -10.19 1.16
CA GLU A 504 15.65 -9.37 2.38
C GLU A 504 16.96 -9.48 3.19
N TYR A 505 17.61 -10.64 3.16
CA TYR A 505 18.79 -10.93 4.00
C TYR A 505 19.82 -11.82 3.31
N ALA A 506 21.02 -11.89 3.89
CA ALA A 506 22.03 -12.90 3.57
C ALA A 506 22.21 -13.88 4.74
N GLU A 507 22.27 -15.19 4.44
CA GLU A 507 22.47 -16.26 5.42
C GLU A 507 23.77 -17.03 5.15
N ASN A 508 24.60 -17.27 6.16
CA ASN A 508 25.83 -18.04 5.99
C ASN A 508 25.57 -19.56 6.10
N PHE A 509 26.17 -20.39 5.25
CA PHE A 509 26.03 -21.86 5.32
C PHE A 509 26.98 -22.53 6.32
N GLY A 510 28.09 -21.88 6.65
CA GLY A 510 29.13 -22.42 7.54
C GLY A 510 29.86 -21.31 8.27
N GLY A 511 31.17 -21.47 8.50
CA GLY A 511 31.99 -20.34 8.96
C GLY A 511 31.87 -19.16 7.98
N GLY A 512 31.63 -17.97 8.51
CA GLY A 512 31.40 -16.77 7.71
C GLY A 512 32.09 -15.57 8.32
N SER A 513 32.29 -14.53 7.51
CA SER A 513 32.78 -13.24 7.99
C SER A 513 32.07 -12.10 7.29
N VAL A 514 31.92 -10.99 8.00
CA VAL A 514 31.41 -9.73 7.49
C VAL A 514 32.46 -8.67 7.81
N VAL A 515 32.92 -7.94 6.80
CA VAL A 515 33.85 -6.83 6.97
C VAL A 515 33.20 -5.56 6.43
N PHE A 516 33.21 -4.52 7.25
CA PHE A 516 32.62 -3.24 6.91
C PHE A 516 33.41 -2.10 7.53
N LYS A 517 33.90 -1.17 6.70
CA LYS A 517 34.52 0.07 7.18
C LYS A 517 33.45 1.14 7.30
N TYR A 518 33.23 1.63 8.51
CA TYR A 518 32.15 2.55 8.88
C TYR A 518 32.68 3.86 9.45
N LYS A 519 31.82 4.89 9.47
CA LYS A 519 32.02 6.15 10.19
C LYS A 519 30.78 6.46 11.02
N ALA A 520 30.80 6.09 12.29
CA ALA A 520 29.73 6.31 13.26
C ALA A 520 30.25 5.96 14.66
N LYS A 521 29.54 6.39 15.70
CA LYS A 521 29.88 6.03 17.08
C LYS A 521 29.35 4.66 17.47
N ASN A 522 28.16 4.33 17.05
CA ASN A 522 27.50 3.07 17.33
C ASN A 522 27.16 2.36 16.02
N VAL A 523 27.31 1.04 16.03
CA VAL A 523 26.89 0.16 14.94
C VAL A 523 25.88 -0.83 15.48
N TYR A 524 24.75 -0.93 14.78
CA TYR A 524 23.68 -1.85 15.08
C TYR A 524 23.48 -2.78 13.91
N MET A 525 23.01 -3.99 14.18
CA MET A 525 22.77 -5.01 13.16
C MET A 525 21.41 -5.64 13.40
N VAL A 526 20.58 -5.65 12.37
CA VAL A 526 19.37 -6.46 12.36
C VAL A 526 19.75 -7.84 11.85
N ALA A 527 19.56 -8.84 12.71
CA ALA A 527 19.96 -10.21 12.43
C ALA A 527 19.03 -11.20 13.14
N SER A 528 19.11 -12.46 12.72
CA SER A 528 18.44 -13.57 13.37
C SER A 528 19.24 -14.86 13.19
N SER A 529 18.94 -15.87 14.00
CA SER A 529 19.48 -17.20 13.75
C SER A 529 18.59 -18.29 14.33
N LYS A 530 18.27 -19.31 13.52
CA LYS A 530 17.47 -20.47 13.97
C LYS A 530 18.13 -21.23 15.10
N THR A 531 19.46 -21.29 15.09
CA THR A 531 20.29 -21.87 16.14
C THR A 531 21.25 -20.80 16.62
N GLU A 532 21.35 -20.59 17.93
CA GLU A 532 22.21 -19.57 18.53
C GLU A 532 23.57 -19.45 17.79
N ALA A 533 23.80 -18.28 17.17
CA ALA A 533 24.99 -18.02 16.39
C ALA A 533 25.99 -17.19 17.22
N GLU A 534 27.16 -17.77 17.46
CA GLU A 534 28.27 -17.10 18.14
C GLU A 534 29.06 -16.24 17.14
N ILE A 535 29.19 -14.95 17.45
CA ILE A 535 29.91 -13.96 16.64
C ILE A 535 31.04 -13.35 17.46
N GLU A 536 32.27 -13.45 16.96
CA GLU A 536 33.41 -12.69 17.45
C GLU A 536 33.47 -11.34 16.72
N ILE A 537 33.48 -10.24 17.48
CA ILE A 537 33.50 -8.87 16.96
C ILE A 537 34.92 -8.33 17.07
N PHE A 538 35.48 -7.90 15.95
CA PHE A 538 36.78 -7.25 15.87
C PHE A 538 36.62 -5.81 15.40
N ILE A 539 37.36 -4.90 16.02
CA ILE A 539 37.46 -3.49 15.64
C ILE A 539 38.92 -3.21 15.33
N ASP A 540 39.21 -2.74 14.12
CA ASP A 540 40.57 -2.42 13.66
C ASP A 540 41.57 -3.57 13.91
N GLY A 541 41.10 -4.80 13.68
CA GLY A 541 41.87 -6.03 13.84
C GLY A 541 42.00 -6.56 15.28
N LYS A 542 41.48 -5.85 16.28
CA LYS A 542 41.50 -6.28 17.69
C LYS A 542 40.16 -6.88 18.08
N LEU A 543 40.18 -8.03 18.75
CA LEU A 543 38.97 -8.64 19.32
C LEU A 543 38.41 -7.72 20.40
N ASP A 544 37.16 -7.30 20.23
CA ASP A 544 36.43 -6.48 21.21
C ASP A 544 35.65 -7.40 22.18
N ARG A 545 34.71 -8.19 21.63
CA ARG A 545 33.90 -9.14 22.41
C ARG A 545 33.25 -10.21 21.54
N THR A 546 32.64 -11.19 22.20
CA THR A 546 31.78 -12.20 21.57
C THR A 546 30.33 -11.96 21.95
N ILE A 547 29.42 -12.08 20.98
CA ILE A 547 27.97 -11.99 21.20
C ILE A 547 27.25 -13.22 20.62
N PHE A 548 26.00 -13.39 21.00
CA PHE A 548 25.14 -14.48 20.53
C PHE A 548 23.88 -13.91 19.87
N ILE A 549 23.61 -14.33 18.64
CA ILE A 549 22.39 -13.98 17.89
C ILE A 549 21.39 -15.12 17.98
N LYS A 550 20.13 -14.78 18.26
CA LYS A 550 19.02 -15.73 18.42
C LYS A 550 17.79 -15.27 17.63
N SER A 551 17.02 -14.34 18.19
CA SER A 551 15.77 -13.84 17.64
C SER A 551 15.99 -12.76 16.58
N GLU A 552 14.98 -12.56 15.75
CA GLU A 552 14.84 -11.46 14.80
C GLU A 552 14.72 -10.13 15.54
N MET A 553 15.84 -9.45 15.78
CA MET A 553 15.84 -8.15 16.44
C MET A 553 17.05 -7.31 16.04
N LEU A 554 17.09 -6.08 16.56
CA LEU A 554 18.24 -5.20 16.43
C LEU A 554 19.25 -5.47 17.55
N TYR A 555 20.49 -5.77 17.18
CA TYR A 555 21.61 -6.04 18.08
C TYR A 555 22.58 -4.87 18.10
N LYS A 556 23.08 -4.52 19.29
CA LYS A 556 24.15 -3.51 19.47
C LYS A 556 25.51 -4.16 19.22
N ILE A 557 26.09 -3.90 18.05
CA ILE A 557 27.38 -4.48 17.63
C ILE A 557 28.54 -3.64 18.17
N ILE A 558 28.50 -2.33 17.99
CA ILE A 558 29.53 -1.42 18.52
C ILE A 558 28.88 -0.39 19.42
N GLN A 559 29.52 -0.15 20.56
CA GLN A 559 29.25 0.97 21.47
C GLN A 559 30.55 1.77 21.59
N GLY A 560 30.84 2.57 20.57
CA GLY A 560 32.09 3.28 20.41
C GLY A 560 32.16 4.58 21.22
N ILE A 561 33.34 5.19 21.21
CA ILE A 561 33.63 6.41 21.97
C ILE A 561 33.61 7.68 21.11
N ASP A 562 33.92 7.58 19.81
CA ASP A 562 34.05 8.70 18.87
C ASP A 562 33.26 8.45 17.56
N TYR A 563 33.30 9.40 16.62
CA TYR A 563 32.61 9.33 15.32
C TYR A 563 33.62 9.15 14.15
N GLU A 564 34.75 8.51 14.41
CA GLU A 564 35.82 8.29 13.43
C GLU A 564 35.55 7.08 12.53
N GLU A 565 36.46 6.87 11.57
CA GLU A 565 36.44 5.70 10.71
C GLU A 565 37.03 4.48 11.41
N HIS A 566 36.29 3.38 11.43
CA HIS A 566 36.75 2.11 11.98
C HIS A 566 36.41 0.95 11.03
N THR A 567 37.19 -0.13 11.12
CA THR A 567 36.92 -1.37 10.40
C THR A 567 36.30 -2.38 11.35
N LEU A 568 35.04 -2.70 11.11
CA LEU A 568 34.32 -3.79 11.76
C LEU A 568 34.60 -5.10 11.02
N MET A 569 34.99 -6.14 11.76
CA MET A 569 34.97 -7.52 11.27
C MET A 569 34.15 -8.39 12.23
N LEU A 570 33.09 -9.01 11.71
CA LEU A 570 32.33 -10.05 12.39
C LEU A 570 32.81 -11.40 11.91
N LYS A 571 33.19 -12.28 12.82
CA LYS A 571 33.55 -13.67 12.52
C LYS A 571 32.52 -14.62 13.10
N ILE A 572 31.86 -15.35 12.22
CA ILE A 572 30.73 -16.23 12.54
C ILE A 572 31.23 -17.66 12.53
N LYS A 573 31.09 -18.37 13.66
CA LYS A 573 31.68 -19.72 13.80
C LYS A 573 30.91 -20.81 13.07
N LYS A 574 29.59 -20.68 12.98
CA LYS A 574 28.67 -21.70 12.44
C LYS A 574 27.70 -21.07 11.44
N GLY A 575 27.16 -21.91 10.56
CA GLY A 575 26.11 -21.50 9.62
C GLY A 575 24.77 -21.21 10.30
N GLY A 576 23.88 -20.52 9.59
CA GLY A 576 22.49 -20.29 9.96
C GLY A 576 22.18 -18.90 10.53
N MET A 577 23.13 -17.96 10.49
CA MET A 577 22.91 -16.57 10.86
C MET A 577 22.42 -15.79 9.64
N GLN A 578 21.26 -15.16 9.79
CA GLN A 578 20.66 -14.28 8.81
C GLN A 578 20.96 -12.84 9.20
N VAL A 579 21.46 -12.05 8.25
CA VAL A 579 21.76 -10.63 8.45
C VAL A 579 20.97 -9.82 7.46
N PHE A 580 20.25 -8.81 7.95
CA PHE A 580 19.36 -7.98 7.16
C PHE A 580 20.01 -6.64 6.82
N THR A 581 20.45 -5.92 7.84
CA THR A 581 20.99 -4.56 7.68
C THR A 581 21.99 -4.17 8.79
N PHE A 582 22.90 -3.25 8.47
CA PHE A 582 23.60 -2.42 9.45
C PHE A 582 23.00 -1.02 9.51
N THR A 583 22.79 -0.53 10.73
CA THR A 583 22.35 0.84 11.02
C THR A 583 23.27 1.51 12.05
N PHE A 584 23.18 2.83 12.19
CA PHE A 584 24.21 3.64 12.86
C PHE A 584 23.62 4.64 13.87
N GLY A 585 24.47 5.11 14.79
CA GLY A 585 24.11 6.09 15.83
C GLY A 585 25.32 6.78 16.44
#